data_AF-A0A1D2S2Z6-F1
#
_entry.id   AF-A0A1D2S2Z6-F1
#
_cell.length_a   1.000
_cell.length_b   1.000
_cell.length_c   1.000
_cell.angle_alpha   90.00
_cell.angle_beta   90.00
_cell.angle_gamma   90.00
#
_symmetry.space_group_name_H-M   'P 1'
#
loop_
_entity.id
_entity.type
_entity.pdbx_description
1 polymer ?
#
loop_
_entity_poly.entity_id
_entity_poly.type
_entity_poly.pdbx_seq_one_letter_code
_entity_poly.pdbx_strand_id
1 'polypeptide(L)'
;MGAGHDDAELFSQQVGNITDIDQLRAVVRALATARELHNLIRLGGFTELAGLLDFNRLGTLHNEARNALAALNLKRHLDDANDTSGLLNQALEDVVFRFEKVGEAELKLADELKEVLRRTRESLASTQDPQDPAWIALRQELERLFKAKKLSEVGQQEMQDNIVTLRDIERRTRHLNNANANLATRYSGDAKLMRVHKRLLESRRLGDSQTRLHAALSGIKHDVDEAVLGNRELLGNPAFFGRTVMPIVMHRFRDSPPEPDASTRQMIQQLLVNEYLNESQGHLPF
;
A
#
# COMPACT_ATOMS: atom_id res chain seq x y z
N MET A 1 6.78 45.50 -12.53
CA MET A 1 5.94 44.31 -12.84
C MET A 1 5.92 43.37 -11.63
N GLY A 2 5.25 43.75 -10.54
CA GLY A 2 5.32 43.04 -9.25
C GLY A 2 4.00 42.54 -8.67
N ALA A 3 2.88 42.66 -9.40
CA ALA A 3 1.54 42.41 -8.85
C ALA A 3 1.05 40.95 -8.94
N GLY A 4 1.78 40.05 -9.60
CA GLY A 4 1.32 38.67 -9.85
C GLY A 4 1.61 37.67 -8.73
N HIS A 5 2.63 37.92 -7.90
CA HIS A 5 3.05 36.99 -6.83
C HIS A 5 2.20 37.13 -5.57
N ASP A 6 1.88 38.36 -5.14
CA ASP A 6 1.11 38.63 -3.93
C ASP A 6 -0.30 37.99 -3.95
N ASP A 7 -0.95 37.96 -5.11
CA ASP A 7 -2.33 37.50 -5.22
C ASP A 7 -2.47 35.97 -5.13
N ALA A 8 -1.50 35.21 -5.62
CA ALA A 8 -1.53 33.75 -5.57
C ALA A 8 -1.23 33.23 -4.14
N GLU A 9 -0.34 33.92 -3.43
CA GLU A 9 -0.03 33.64 -2.03
C GLU A 9 -1.23 33.96 -1.12
N LEU A 10 -1.87 35.12 -1.32
CA LEU A 10 -3.12 35.48 -0.65
C LEU A 10 -4.22 34.44 -0.90
N PHE A 11 -4.37 33.97 -2.15
CA PHE A 11 -5.33 32.93 -2.48
C PHE A 11 -5.01 31.60 -1.77
N SER A 12 -3.75 31.17 -1.76
CA SER A 12 -3.30 29.95 -1.05
C SER A 12 -3.61 30.01 0.45
N GLN A 13 -3.42 31.18 1.07
CA GLN A 13 -3.81 31.41 2.46
C GLN A 13 -5.34 31.32 2.64
N GLN A 14 -6.12 31.94 1.74
CA GLN A 14 -7.58 31.92 1.79
C GLN A 14 -8.14 30.50 1.64
N VAL A 15 -7.70 29.74 0.63
CA VAL A 15 -8.18 28.36 0.43
C VAL A 15 -7.70 27.42 1.53
N GLY A 16 -6.52 27.67 2.12
CA GLY A 16 -5.99 26.91 3.25
C GLY A 16 -6.79 27.11 4.55
N ASN A 17 -7.54 28.22 4.67
CA ASN A 17 -8.39 28.49 5.83
C ASN A 17 -9.81 27.91 5.69
N ILE A 18 -10.17 27.36 4.51
CA ILE A 18 -11.48 26.75 4.29
C ILE A 18 -11.52 25.39 5.00
N THR A 19 -12.44 25.24 5.94
CA THR A 19 -12.67 23.99 6.69
C THR A 19 -13.80 23.14 6.12
N ASP A 20 -14.68 23.74 5.30
CA ASP A 20 -15.77 23.05 4.61
C ASP A 20 -15.29 22.42 3.29
N ILE A 21 -15.33 21.09 3.25
CA ILE A 21 -14.90 20.29 2.10
C ILE A 21 -15.73 20.57 0.84
N ASP A 22 -17.02 20.85 0.98
CA ASP A 22 -17.91 21.02 -0.18
C ASP A 22 -17.73 22.41 -0.80
N GLN A 23 -17.44 23.43 0.03
CA GLN A 23 -16.99 24.73 -0.45
C GLN A 23 -15.67 24.62 -1.21
N LEU A 24 -14.69 23.91 -0.65
CA LEU A 24 -13.39 23.79 -1.28
C LEU A 24 -13.44 22.96 -2.60
N ARG A 25 -14.28 21.92 -2.64
CA ARG A 25 -14.61 21.19 -3.88
C ARG A 25 -15.26 22.09 -4.92
N ALA A 26 -16.15 23.00 -4.52
CA ALA A 26 -16.78 23.94 -5.43
C ALA A 26 -15.76 24.89 -6.08
N VAL A 27 -14.79 25.39 -5.29
CA VAL A 27 -13.68 26.21 -5.79
C VAL A 27 -12.83 25.45 -6.81
N VAL A 28 -12.44 24.21 -6.49
CA VAL A 28 -11.67 23.36 -7.42
C VAL A 28 -12.44 23.11 -8.71
N ARG A 29 -13.74 22.78 -8.65
CA ARG A 29 -14.59 22.56 -9.83
C ARG A 29 -14.71 23.81 -10.70
N ALA A 30 -14.90 24.98 -10.10
CA ALA A 30 -14.98 26.24 -10.83
C ALA A 30 -13.69 26.54 -11.60
N LEU A 31 -12.53 26.34 -10.95
CA LEU A 31 -11.22 26.55 -11.57
C LEU A 31 -10.90 25.49 -12.63
N ALA A 32 -11.34 24.24 -12.45
CA ALA A 32 -11.22 23.20 -13.47
C ALA A 32 -12.05 23.53 -14.72
N THR A 33 -13.29 24.00 -14.51
CA THR A 33 -14.19 24.45 -15.60
C THR A 33 -13.55 25.59 -16.38
N ALA A 34 -12.86 26.51 -15.71
CA ALA A 34 -12.15 27.61 -16.37
C ALA A 34 -10.98 27.11 -17.24
N ARG A 35 -10.28 26.03 -16.83
CA ARG A 35 -9.25 25.38 -17.65
C ARG A 35 -9.84 24.64 -18.85
N GLU A 36 -10.98 23.99 -18.68
CA GLU A 36 -11.70 23.35 -19.79
C GLU A 36 -12.15 24.39 -20.81
N LEU A 37 -12.65 25.54 -20.34
CA LEU A 37 -13.00 26.68 -21.19
C LEU A 37 -11.78 27.17 -22.00
N HIS A 38 -10.59 27.24 -21.40
CA HIS A 38 -9.36 27.58 -22.11
C HIS A 38 -9.09 26.63 -23.29
N ASN A 39 -9.22 25.33 -23.04
CA ASN A 39 -9.01 24.30 -24.06
C ASN A 39 -10.03 24.44 -25.19
N LEU A 40 -11.31 24.71 -24.86
CA LEU A 40 -12.37 24.93 -25.84
C LEU A 40 -12.15 26.19 -26.68
N ILE A 41 -11.74 27.30 -26.06
CA ILE A 41 -11.39 28.56 -26.75
C ILE A 41 -10.25 28.32 -27.74
N ARG A 42 -9.21 27.58 -27.32
CA ARG A 42 -8.06 27.24 -28.16
C ARG A 42 -8.42 26.32 -29.33
N LEU A 43 -9.25 25.30 -29.08
CA LEU A 43 -9.71 24.35 -30.11
C LEU A 43 -10.69 24.98 -31.10
N GLY A 44 -11.55 25.88 -30.64
CA GLY A 44 -12.56 26.58 -31.44
C GLY A 44 -12.03 27.78 -32.23
N GLY A 45 -10.75 28.15 -32.06
CA GLY A 45 -10.15 29.28 -32.77
C GLY A 45 -10.64 30.67 -32.31
N PHE A 46 -11.29 30.77 -31.15
CA PHE A 46 -11.84 32.02 -30.61
C PHE A 46 -10.77 32.87 -29.91
N THR A 47 -9.73 33.28 -30.64
CA THR A 47 -8.55 33.98 -30.09
C THR A 47 -8.91 35.30 -29.38
N GLU A 48 -10.02 35.93 -29.75
CA GLU A 48 -10.54 37.14 -29.10
C GLU A 48 -10.94 36.91 -27.63
N LEU A 49 -11.38 35.70 -27.28
CA LEU A 49 -11.76 35.33 -25.91
C LEU A 49 -10.55 34.96 -25.04
N ALA A 50 -9.39 34.68 -25.64
CA ALA A 50 -8.20 34.28 -24.91
C ALA A 50 -7.62 35.40 -24.03
N GLY A 51 -7.91 36.67 -24.36
CA GLY A 51 -7.47 37.84 -23.59
C GLY A 51 -8.39 38.26 -22.44
N LEU A 52 -9.58 37.66 -22.30
CA LEU A 52 -10.56 38.03 -21.27
C LEU A 52 -10.23 37.47 -19.88
N LEU A 53 -9.41 36.42 -19.83
CA LEU A 53 -9.03 35.73 -18.60
C LEU A 53 -7.54 35.38 -18.64
N ASP A 54 -6.86 35.52 -17.50
CA ASP A 54 -5.49 35.04 -17.34
C ASP A 54 -5.49 33.54 -17.02
N PHE A 55 -5.49 32.71 -18.06
CA PHE A 55 -5.55 31.26 -17.93
C PHE A 55 -4.30 30.63 -17.30
N ASN A 56 -3.13 31.28 -17.40
CA ASN A 56 -1.93 30.83 -16.69
C ASN A 56 -2.12 31.00 -15.18
N ARG A 57 -2.60 32.17 -14.77
CA ARG A 57 -2.92 32.45 -13.36
C ARG A 57 -4.02 31.52 -12.83
N LEU A 58 -5.08 31.27 -13.59
CA LEU A 58 -6.12 30.29 -13.22
C LEU A 58 -5.56 28.88 -13.06
N GLY A 59 -4.56 28.50 -13.86
CA GLY A 59 -3.82 27.25 -13.69
C GLY A 59 -3.11 27.15 -12.35
N THR A 60 -2.42 28.22 -11.94
CA THR A 60 -1.76 28.31 -10.63
C THR A 60 -2.77 28.24 -9.49
N LEU A 61 -3.85 29.03 -9.54
CA LEU A 61 -4.90 29.03 -8.52
C LEU A 61 -5.60 27.67 -8.41
N HIS A 62 -5.83 27.00 -9.52
CA HIS A 62 -6.39 25.64 -9.53
C HIS A 62 -5.50 24.65 -8.77
N ASN A 63 -4.19 24.76 -8.94
CA ASN A 63 -3.24 23.91 -8.22
C ASN A 63 -3.28 24.22 -6.72
N GLU A 64 -3.28 25.49 -6.31
CA GLU A 64 -3.42 25.88 -4.89
C GLU A 64 -4.72 25.37 -4.26
N ALA A 65 -5.85 25.50 -4.95
CA ALA A 65 -7.14 25.00 -4.46
C ALA A 65 -7.17 23.46 -4.36
N ARG A 66 -6.57 22.74 -5.31
CA ARG A 66 -6.42 21.28 -5.24
C ARG A 66 -5.55 20.87 -4.06
N ASN A 67 -4.45 21.59 -3.83
CA ASN A 67 -3.54 21.32 -2.71
C ASN A 67 -4.25 21.50 -1.37
N ALA A 68 -5.01 22.59 -1.21
CA ALA A 68 -5.82 22.82 -0.02
C ALA A 68 -6.89 21.74 0.17
N LEU A 69 -7.58 21.31 -0.90
CA LEU A 69 -8.60 20.27 -0.82
C LEU A 69 -8.02 18.94 -0.35
N ALA A 70 -6.87 18.54 -0.90
CA ALA A 70 -6.19 17.32 -0.51
C ALA A 70 -5.70 17.38 0.94
N ALA A 71 -5.17 18.52 1.39
CA ALA A 71 -4.77 18.71 2.79
C ALA A 71 -5.97 18.60 3.75
N LEU A 72 -7.13 19.17 3.40
CA LEU A 72 -8.34 19.08 4.19
C LEU A 72 -8.91 17.65 4.24
N ASN A 73 -8.90 16.94 3.11
CA ASN A 73 -9.27 15.52 3.06
C ASN A 73 -8.36 14.72 3.98
N LEU A 74 -7.04 14.86 3.84
CA LEU A 74 -6.07 14.15 4.67
C LEU A 74 -6.31 14.39 6.16
N LYS A 75 -6.56 15.64 6.57
CA LYS A 75 -6.85 15.98 7.97
C LYS A 75 -8.11 15.26 8.48
N ARG A 76 -9.22 15.33 7.74
CA ARG A 76 -10.47 14.66 8.12
C ARG A 76 -10.31 13.14 8.19
N HIS A 77 -9.56 12.57 7.26
CA HIS A 77 -9.28 11.14 7.21
C HIS A 77 -8.37 10.67 8.35
N LEU A 78 -7.45 11.52 8.83
CA LEU A 78 -6.64 11.23 10.02
C LEU A 78 -7.46 11.32 11.32
N ASP A 79 -8.45 12.21 11.38
CA ASP A 79 -9.33 12.38 12.54
C ASP A 79 -10.36 11.23 12.68
N ASP A 80 -10.76 10.59 11.58
CA ASP A 80 -11.74 9.48 11.53
C ASP A 80 -11.13 8.06 11.73
N ALA A 81 -9.91 7.97 12.28
CA ALA A 81 -9.09 6.75 12.30
C ALA A 81 -9.67 5.57 13.10
N ASN A 82 -10.56 4.79 12.46
CA ASN A 82 -10.92 3.42 12.87
C ASN A 82 -10.58 2.35 11.83
N ASP A 83 -10.17 2.73 10.60
CA ASP A 83 -9.93 1.77 9.51
C ASP A 83 -8.55 1.95 8.85
N THR A 84 -7.53 1.39 9.49
CA THR A 84 -6.11 1.71 9.26
C THR A 84 -5.53 1.17 7.94
N SER A 85 -6.17 0.20 7.30
CA SER A 85 -5.65 -0.46 6.10
C SER A 85 -6.07 0.23 4.79
N GLY A 86 -7.31 0.74 4.72
CA GLY A 86 -7.76 1.59 3.60
C GLY A 86 -7.17 2.99 3.67
N LEU A 87 -7.05 3.54 4.88
CA LEU A 87 -6.51 4.87 5.15
C LEU A 87 -5.06 5.03 4.70
N LEU A 88 -4.21 4.01 4.86
CA LEU A 88 -2.81 4.13 4.49
C LEU A 88 -2.65 4.26 2.96
N ASN A 89 -3.33 3.42 2.18
CA ASN A 89 -3.21 3.48 0.72
C ASN A 89 -3.74 4.82 0.15
N GLN A 90 -4.81 5.36 0.73
CA GLN A 90 -5.43 6.62 0.29
C GLN A 90 -4.70 7.87 0.82
N ALA A 91 -4.31 7.90 2.11
CA ALA A 91 -3.51 8.99 2.67
C ALA A 91 -2.11 9.08 2.05
N LEU A 92 -1.55 7.96 1.58
CA LEU A 92 -0.29 7.92 0.82
C LEU A 92 -0.44 8.39 -0.64
N GLU A 93 -1.65 8.33 -1.21
CA GLU A 93 -1.96 8.84 -2.55
C GLU A 93 -2.16 10.37 -2.53
N ASP A 94 -2.67 10.89 -1.41
CA ASP A 94 -3.03 12.30 -1.23
C ASP A 94 -1.97 13.14 -0.47
N VAL A 95 -0.73 12.66 -0.30
CA VAL A 95 0.34 13.42 0.40
C VAL A 95 0.70 14.68 -0.40
N VAL A 96 0.01 15.77 -0.09
CA VAL A 96 0.39 17.11 -0.54
C VAL A 96 1.43 17.65 0.42
N PHE A 97 2.67 17.66 -0.05
CA PHE A 97 3.77 18.30 0.64
C PHE A 97 3.60 19.83 0.59
N ARG A 98 3.54 20.51 1.75
CA ARG A 98 3.42 21.96 1.84
C ARG A 98 4.73 22.53 2.39
N PHE A 99 5.61 22.96 1.50
CA PHE A 99 6.93 23.46 1.88
C PHE A 99 6.85 24.97 2.18
N GLU A 100 7.22 25.37 3.40
CA GLU A 100 7.11 26.77 3.88
C GLU A 100 8.03 27.75 3.12
N LYS A 101 9.11 27.26 2.51
CA LYS A 101 10.08 28.07 1.75
C LYS A 101 10.53 27.29 0.52
N VAL A 102 10.62 27.98 -0.62
CA VAL A 102 10.92 27.36 -1.91
C VAL A 102 12.14 28.03 -2.53
N GLY A 103 13.32 27.44 -2.32
CA GLY A 103 14.51 27.64 -3.16
C GLY A 103 14.69 26.54 -4.22
N GLU A 104 15.52 26.76 -5.24
CA GLU A 104 15.77 25.75 -6.31
C GLU A 104 16.34 24.42 -5.75
N ALA A 105 17.17 24.48 -4.70
CA ALA A 105 17.71 23.30 -4.03
C ALA A 105 16.63 22.50 -3.26
N GLU A 106 15.65 23.19 -2.69
CA GLU A 106 14.53 22.57 -1.95
C GLU A 106 13.52 21.92 -2.92
N LEU A 107 13.32 22.51 -4.11
CA LEU A 107 12.49 21.90 -5.16
C LEU A 107 13.04 20.54 -5.61
N LYS A 108 14.36 20.43 -5.83
CA LYS A 108 14.99 19.16 -6.21
C LYS A 108 14.84 18.09 -5.13
N LEU A 109 14.99 18.46 -3.86
CA LEU A 109 14.81 17.55 -2.73
C LEU A 109 13.34 17.13 -2.56
N ALA A 110 12.40 18.03 -2.79
CA ALA A 110 10.98 17.72 -2.77
C ALA A 110 10.59 16.67 -3.83
N ASP A 111 11.10 16.82 -5.06
CA ASP A 111 10.85 15.86 -6.13
C ASP A 111 11.48 14.49 -5.82
N GLU A 112 12.70 14.48 -5.28
CA GLU A 112 13.36 13.25 -4.83
C GLU A 112 12.59 12.55 -3.71
N LEU A 113 12.12 13.31 -2.71
CA LEU A 113 11.32 12.78 -1.60
C LEU A 113 10.02 12.14 -2.09
N LYS A 114 9.30 12.82 -3.01
CA LYS A 114 8.08 12.28 -3.64
C LYS A 114 8.34 10.95 -4.35
N GLU A 115 9.41 10.89 -5.14
CA GLU A 115 9.72 9.70 -5.93
C GLU A 115 10.14 8.53 -5.04
N VAL A 116 10.98 8.77 -4.03
CA VAL A 116 11.36 7.72 -3.06
C VAL A 116 10.13 7.24 -2.32
N LEU A 117 9.27 8.14 -1.83
CA LEU A 117 8.04 7.76 -1.13
C LEU A 117 7.13 6.89 -2.02
N ARG A 118 6.91 7.28 -3.28
CA ARG A 118 6.11 6.53 -4.25
C ARG A 118 6.65 5.10 -4.39
N ARG A 119 7.97 4.95 -4.58
CA ARG A 119 8.60 3.64 -4.72
C ARG A 119 8.54 2.81 -3.44
N THR A 120 8.72 3.44 -2.27
CA THR A 120 8.56 2.76 -0.97
C THR A 120 7.14 2.20 -0.84
N ARG A 121 6.11 3.00 -1.18
CA ARG A 121 4.72 2.56 -1.17
C ARG A 121 4.48 1.38 -2.10
N GLU A 122 4.92 1.48 -3.35
CA GLU A 122 4.77 0.40 -4.33
C GLU A 122 5.45 -0.89 -3.87
N SER A 123 6.64 -0.76 -3.28
CA SER A 123 7.33 -1.92 -2.72
C SER A 123 6.53 -2.56 -1.57
N LEU A 124 5.96 -1.78 -0.65
CA LEU A 124 5.15 -2.31 0.46
C LEU A 124 3.85 -2.93 -0.03
N ALA A 125 3.19 -2.32 -1.01
CA ALA A 125 1.95 -2.81 -1.59
C ALA A 125 2.15 -4.13 -2.37
N SER A 126 3.34 -4.35 -2.95
CA SER A 126 3.68 -5.58 -3.68
C SER A 126 3.97 -6.81 -2.79
N THR A 127 3.69 -6.75 -1.48
CA THR A 127 3.92 -7.90 -0.59
C THR A 127 2.99 -9.07 -0.90
N GLN A 128 3.54 -10.28 -0.84
CA GLN A 128 2.77 -11.53 -0.91
C GLN A 128 2.42 -12.08 0.49
N ASP A 129 2.93 -11.45 1.55
CA ASP A 129 2.69 -11.85 2.95
C ASP A 129 2.43 -10.61 3.83
N PRO A 130 1.20 -10.07 3.82
CA PRO A 130 0.83 -8.90 4.62
C PRO A 130 0.75 -9.19 6.13
N GLN A 131 0.82 -10.47 6.53
CA GLN A 131 0.80 -10.89 7.94
C GLN A 131 2.23 -11.09 8.49
N ASP A 132 3.27 -10.85 7.68
CA ASP A 132 4.65 -10.95 8.12
C ASP A 132 4.98 -9.89 9.19
N PRO A 133 5.42 -10.26 10.40
CA PRO A 133 5.83 -9.31 11.43
C PRO A 133 6.88 -8.30 10.94
N ALA A 134 7.82 -8.73 10.08
CA ALA A 134 8.82 -7.83 9.52
C ALA A 134 8.21 -6.82 8.56
N TRP A 135 7.24 -7.24 7.74
CA TRP A 135 6.50 -6.34 6.85
C TRP A 135 5.63 -5.37 7.66
N ILE A 136 4.91 -5.87 8.68
CA ILE A 136 4.08 -5.06 9.57
C ILE A 136 4.93 -3.98 10.24
N ALA A 137 6.11 -4.33 10.74
CA ALA A 137 7.03 -3.38 11.35
C ALA A 137 7.48 -2.28 10.35
N LEU A 138 7.83 -2.64 9.11
CA LEU A 138 8.19 -1.69 8.06
C LEU A 138 7.03 -0.75 7.70
N ARG A 139 5.81 -1.28 7.62
CA ARG A 139 4.60 -0.50 7.38
C ARG A 139 4.32 0.49 8.51
N GLN A 140 4.42 0.03 9.76
CA GLN A 140 4.25 0.87 10.95
C GLN A 140 5.35 1.95 11.05
N GLU A 141 6.57 1.63 10.64
CA GLU A 141 7.68 2.57 10.56
C GLU A 141 7.36 3.70 9.58
N LEU A 142 6.85 3.37 8.38
CA LEU A 142 6.37 4.34 7.41
C LEU A 142 5.21 5.19 7.96
N GLU A 143 4.19 4.56 8.57
CA GLU A 143 3.06 5.26 9.21
C GLU A 143 3.50 6.28 10.25
N ARG A 144 4.52 5.93 11.06
CA ARG A 144 5.05 6.81 12.09
C ARG A 144 5.70 8.06 11.48
N LEU A 145 6.35 7.95 10.32
CA LEU A 145 6.92 9.11 9.62
C LEU A 145 5.82 10.09 9.21
N PHE A 146 4.66 9.58 8.78
CA PHE A 146 3.50 10.43 8.44
C PHE A 146 2.87 11.08 9.67
N LYS A 147 2.59 10.30 10.72
CA LYS A 147 1.94 10.81 11.94
C LYS A 147 2.78 11.87 12.67
N ALA A 148 4.10 11.78 12.59
CA ALA A 148 5.00 12.72 13.23
C ALA A 148 5.10 14.08 12.52
N LYS A 149 4.26 14.37 11.50
CA LYS A 149 4.35 15.56 10.62
C LYS A 149 5.69 15.73 9.90
N LYS A 150 6.57 14.72 9.94
CA LYS A 150 7.90 14.77 9.32
C LYS A 150 7.85 14.86 7.80
N LEU A 151 6.68 14.80 7.16
CA LEU A 151 6.59 14.83 5.69
C LEU A 151 5.76 16.00 5.16
N SER A 152 5.02 16.72 6.00
CA SER A 152 4.12 17.78 5.54
C SER A 152 4.70 19.19 5.69
N GLU A 153 5.52 19.43 6.71
CA GLU A 153 6.09 20.75 7.07
C GLU A 153 7.53 20.52 7.55
N VAL A 154 8.49 20.41 6.62
CA VAL A 154 9.88 20.06 6.96
C VAL A 154 10.92 20.92 6.27
N GLY A 155 11.99 21.20 6.99
CA GLY A 155 13.15 21.92 6.46
C GLY A 155 14.05 21.04 5.58
N GLN A 156 15.06 21.65 4.96
CA GLN A 156 15.98 20.97 4.05
C GLN A 156 16.68 19.74 4.66
N GLN A 157 17.15 19.86 5.90
CA GLN A 157 17.84 18.76 6.59
C GLN A 157 16.90 17.58 6.85
N GLU A 158 15.68 17.88 7.31
CA GLU A 158 14.67 16.86 7.58
C GLU A 158 14.22 16.15 6.31
N MET A 159 14.09 16.85 5.18
CA MET A 159 13.83 16.22 3.87
C MET A 159 14.92 15.18 3.54
N GLN A 160 16.18 15.53 3.78
CA GLN A 160 17.31 14.63 3.52
C GLN A 160 17.27 13.40 4.43
N ASP A 161 17.01 13.59 5.72
CA ASP A 161 16.90 12.50 6.69
C ASP A 161 15.72 11.58 6.36
N ASN A 162 14.59 12.14 5.92
CA ASN A 162 13.43 11.38 5.48
C ASN A 162 13.71 10.58 4.21
N ILE A 163 14.41 11.16 3.22
CA ILE A 163 14.83 10.44 2.00
C ILE A 163 15.69 9.23 2.38
N VAL A 164 16.65 9.40 3.28
CA VAL A 164 17.51 8.30 3.76
C VAL A 164 16.67 7.22 4.44
N THR A 165 15.74 7.62 5.32
CA THR A 165 14.86 6.68 6.03
C THR A 165 13.95 5.92 5.07
N LEU A 166 13.30 6.61 4.13
CA LEU A 166 12.40 5.99 3.15
C LEU A 166 13.14 5.02 2.22
N ARG A 167 14.38 5.33 1.83
CA ARG A 167 15.25 4.43 1.06
C ARG A 167 15.62 3.17 1.84
N ASP A 168 15.83 3.28 3.15
CA ASP A 168 16.09 2.10 3.98
C ASP A 168 14.86 1.19 4.05
N ILE A 169 13.68 1.77 4.31
CA ILE A 169 12.41 1.03 4.32
C ILE A 169 12.17 0.35 2.97
N GLU A 170 12.34 1.08 1.86
CA GLU A 170 12.21 0.55 0.51
C GLU A 170 13.15 -0.63 0.26
N ARG A 171 14.42 -0.50 0.62
CA ARG A 171 15.43 -1.55 0.46
C ARG A 171 15.08 -2.79 1.26
N ARG A 172 14.72 -2.64 2.54
CA ARG A 172 14.32 -3.74 3.42
C ARG A 172 13.06 -4.43 2.93
N THR A 173 12.10 -3.66 2.46
CA THR A 173 10.86 -4.17 1.85
C THR A 173 11.15 -4.97 0.58
N ARG A 174 11.97 -4.44 -0.34
CA ARG A 174 12.38 -5.17 -1.54
C ARG A 174 13.11 -6.46 -1.22
N HIS A 175 14.02 -6.44 -0.25
CA HIS A 175 14.71 -7.66 0.19
C HIS A 175 13.71 -8.70 0.70
N LEU A 176 12.73 -8.28 1.51
CA LEU A 176 11.68 -9.15 2.01
C LEU A 176 10.82 -9.73 0.88
N ASN A 177 10.37 -8.90 -0.06
CA ASN A 177 9.57 -9.33 -1.20
C ASN A 177 10.34 -10.28 -2.11
N ASN A 178 11.62 -10.01 -2.36
CA ASN A 178 12.48 -10.90 -3.16
C ASN A 178 12.67 -12.26 -2.48
N ALA A 179 12.85 -12.28 -1.15
CA ALA A 179 12.93 -13.52 -0.39
C ALA A 179 11.63 -14.32 -0.46
N ASN A 180 10.47 -13.65 -0.34
CA ASN A 180 9.15 -14.25 -0.50
C ASN A 180 8.96 -14.82 -1.92
N ALA A 181 9.30 -14.06 -2.96
CA ALA A 181 9.20 -14.51 -4.35
C ALA A 181 10.10 -15.72 -4.66
N ASN A 182 11.32 -15.73 -4.12
CA ASN A 182 12.24 -16.87 -4.23
C ASN A 182 11.67 -18.11 -3.53
N LEU A 183 11.06 -17.96 -2.36
CA LEU A 183 10.41 -19.06 -1.65
C LEU A 183 9.15 -19.55 -2.38
N ALA A 184 8.32 -18.64 -2.88
CA ALA A 184 7.13 -18.96 -3.68
C ALA A 184 7.50 -19.70 -4.97
N THR A 185 8.61 -19.35 -5.61
CA THR A 185 9.11 -20.04 -6.81
C THR A 185 9.37 -21.53 -6.55
N ARG A 186 9.80 -21.90 -5.34
CA ARG A 186 9.96 -23.32 -4.96
C ARG A 186 8.61 -24.06 -4.98
N TYR A 187 7.51 -23.35 -4.75
CA TYR A 187 6.14 -23.87 -4.81
C TYR A 187 5.43 -23.53 -6.13
N SER A 188 6.17 -23.40 -7.22
CA SER A 188 5.61 -23.05 -8.55
C SER A 188 4.83 -21.72 -8.55
N GLY A 189 5.22 -20.77 -7.70
CA GLY A 189 4.57 -19.46 -7.57
C GLY A 189 3.45 -19.41 -6.53
N ASP A 190 3.14 -20.50 -5.82
CA ASP A 190 2.06 -20.52 -4.84
C ASP A 190 2.42 -19.69 -3.58
N ALA A 191 1.76 -18.54 -3.44
CA ALA A 191 1.94 -17.63 -2.31
C ALA A 191 1.37 -18.20 -0.98
N LYS A 192 0.32 -19.01 -1.02
CA LYS A 192 -0.26 -19.66 0.18
C LYS A 192 0.77 -20.59 0.81
N LEU A 193 1.35 -21.50 0.04
CA LEU A 193 2.36 -22.43 0.55
C LEU A 193 3.63 -21.72 1.01
N MET A 194 4.02 -20.62 0.35
CA MET A 194 5.09 -19.76 0.82
C MET A 194 4.80 -19.21 2.21
N ARG A 195 3.60 -18.67 2.46
CA ARG A 195 3.18 -18.18 3.78
C ARG A 195 3.14 -19.30 4.83
N VAL A 196 2.54 -20.45 4.53
CA VAL A 196 2.53 -21.61 5.42
C VAL A 196 3.95 -22.03 5.78
N HIS A 197 4.84 -22.15 4.79
CA HIS A 197 6.24 -22.51 5.03
C HIS A 197 6.93 -21.52 5.98
N LYS A 198 6.73 -20.21 5.80
CA LYS A 198 7.31 -19.20 6.70
C LYS A 198 6.83 -19.35 8.13
N ARG A 199 5.52 -19.44 8.35
CA ARG A 199 4.95 -19.61 9.71
C ARG A 199 5.45 -20.89 10.38
N LEU A 200 5.66 -21.95 9.61
CA LEU A 200 6.22 -23.20 10.11
C LEU A 200 7.70 -23.09 10.50
N LEU A 201 8.53 -22.39 9.71
CA LEU A 201 9.92 -22.13 10.08
C LEU A 201 10.03 -21.26 11.34
N GLU A 202 9.23 -20.22 11.46
CA GLU A 202 9.20 -19.34 12.62
C GLU A 202 8.77 -20.06 13.90
N SER A 203 7.91 -21.07 13.78
CA SER A 203 7.46 -21.89 14.91
C SER A 203 8.61 -22.65 15.58
N ARG A 204 9.71 -22.91 14.84
CA ARG A 204 10.83 -23.77 15.24
C ARG A 204 10.43 -25.19 15.69
N ARG A 205 9.21 -25.63 15.36
CA ARG A 205 8.68 -26.96 15.73
C ARG A 205 9.08 -28.05 14.76
N LEU A 206 9.48 -27.67 13.55
CA LEU A 206 9.97 -28.55 12.51
C LEU A 206 11.49 -28.39 12.45
N GLY A 207 12.22 -29.51 12.47
CA GLY A 207 13.68 -29.47 12.35
C GLY A 207 14.14 -28.82 11.04
N ASP A 208 15.42 -28.45 10.95
CA ASP A 208 16.00 -27.58 9.90
C ASP A 208 15.99 -28.12 8.46
N SER A 209 15.29 -29.21 8.19
CA SER A 209 15.23 -29.82 6.86
C SER A 209 14.17 -29.16 5.98
N GLN A 210 14.54 -28.01 5.39
CA GLN A 210 13.70 -27.28 4.43
C GLN A 210 13.25 -28.16 3.25
N THR A 211 14.10 -29.08 2.79
CA THR A 211 13.78 -30.01 1.68
C THR A 211 12.61 -30.93 2.04
N ARG A 212 12.60 -31.51 3.24
CA ARG A 212 11.51 -32.37 3.69
C ARG A 212 10.22 -31.58 3.90
N LEU A 213 10.33 -30.39 4.49
CA LEU A 213 9.18 -29.52 4.68
C LEU A 213 8.53 -29.15 3.33
N HIS A 214 9.36 -28.79 2.34
CA HIS A 214 8.90 -28.49 0.99
C HIS A 214 8.20 -29.69 0.33
N ALA A 215 8.79 -30.89 0.39
CA ALA A 215 8.19 -32.10 -0.16
C ALA A 215 6.84 -32.43 0.50
N ALA A 216 6.78 -32.37 1.83
CA ALA A 216 5.55 -32.63 2.57
C ALA A 216 4.44 -31.62 2.24
N LEU A 217 4.75 -30.32 2.25
CA LEU A 217 3.77 -29.27 1.92
C LEU A 217 3.30 -29.35 0.48
N SER A 218 4.18 -29.68 -0.46
CA SER A 218 3.81 -29.84 -1.88
C SER A 218 2.88 -31.05 -2.08
N GLY A 219 3.15 -32.17 -1.40
CA GLY A 219 2.27 -33.34 -1.41
C GLY A 219 0.91 -33.06 -0.77
N ILE A 220 0.90 -32.37 0.38
CA ILE A 220 -0.35 -31.97 1.05
C ILE A 220 -1.16 -31.05 0.14
N LYS A 221 -0.53 -30.05 -0.51
CA LYS A 221 -1.23 -29.16 -1.45
C LYS A 221 -1.88 -29.96 -2.57
N HIS A 222 -1.17 -30.89 -3.20
CA HIS A 222 -1.70 -31.69 -4.29
C HIS A 222 -3.00 -32.40 -3.89
N ASP A 223 -3.02 -33.06 -2.73
CA ASP A 223 -4.19 -33.79 -2.26
C ASP A 223 -5.33 -32.86 -1.82
N VAL A 224 -5.02 -31.72 -1.21
CA VAL A 224 -6.02 -30.73 -0.81
C VAL A 224 -6.65 -30.08 -2.04
N ASP A 225 -5.86 -29.74 -3.06
CA ASP A 225 -6.36 -29.24 -4.33
C ASP A 225 -7.28 -30.25 -5.01
N GLU A 226 -6.91 -31.54 -5.04
CA GLU A 226 -7.75 -32.60 -5.59
C GLU A 226 -9.09 -32.72 -4.84
N ALA A 227 -9.07 -32.65 -3.51
CA ALA A 227 -10.28 -32.65 -2.69
C ALA A 227 -11.18 -31.44 -2.97
N VAL A 228 -10.60 -30.24 -3.09
CA VAL A 228 -11.33 -28.99 -3.39
C VAL A 228 -11.89 -29.00 -4.82
N LEU A 229 -11.15 -29.56 -5.79
CA LEU A 229 -11.62 -29.74 -7.17
C LEU A 229 -12.79 -30.72 -7.23
N GLY A 230 -12.75 -31.80 -6.45
CA GLY A 230 -13.84 -32.77 -6.34
C GLY A 230 -15.09 -32.23 -5.66
N ASN A 231 -14.96 -31.27 -4.73
CA ASN A 231 -16.08 -30.60 -4.09
C ASN A 231 -15.74 -29.15 -3.68
N ARG A 232 -16.14 -28.18 -4.50
CA ARG A 232 -15.89 -26.75 -4.23
C ARG A 232 -16.66 -26.22 -3.01
N GLU A 233 -17.78 -26.84 -2.64
CA GLU A 233 -18.58 -26.41 -1.48
C GLU A 233 -17.82 -26.60 -0.14
N LEU A 234 -16.74 -27.39 -0.15
CA LEU A 234 -15.84 -27.55 1.00
C LEU A 234 -15.38 -26.20 1.56
N LEU A 235 -15.03 -25.25 0.70
CA LEU A 235 -14.52 -23.93 1.11
C LEU A 235 -15.61 -23.05 1.76
N GLY A 236 -16.88 -23.39 1.59
CA GLY A 236 -18.01 -22.72 2.25
C GLY A 236 -18.23 -23.18 3.70
N ASN A 237 -17.59 -24.26 4.15
CA ASN A 237 -17.73 -24.79 5.51
C ASN A 237 -16.34 -25.02 6.16
N PRO A 238 -15.81 -24.02 6.90
CA PRO A 238 -14.49 -24.09 7.52
C PRO A 238 -14.26 -25.32 8.40
N ALA A 239 -15.28 -25.71 9.19
CA ALA A 239 -15.18 -26.84 10.11
C ALA A 239 -15.09 -28.17 9.36
N PHE A 240 -15.88 -28.33 8.29
CA PHE A 240 -15.84 -29.53 7.45
C PHE A 240 -14.57 -29.61 6.61
N PHE A 241 -14.11 -28.48 6.08
CA PHE A 241 -12.85 -28.40 5.36
C PHE A 241 -11.66 -28.79 6.26
N GLY A 242 -11.60 -28.30 7.49
CA GLY A 242 -10.56 -28.71 8.45
C GLY A 242 -10.54 -30.20 8.77
N ARG A 243 -11.72 -30.84 8.86
CA ARG A 243 -11.83 -32.29 9.02
C ARG A 243 -11.35 -33.07 7.78
N THR A 244 -11.43 -32.47 6.60
CA THR A 244 -10.95 -33.05 5.34
C THR A 244 -9.43 -32.92 5.20
N VAL A 245 -8.86 -31.78 5.61
CA VAL A 245 -7.42 -31.51 5.51
C VAL A 245 -6.59 -32.31 6.52
N MET A 246 -7.09 -32.54 7.74
CA MET A 246 -6.31 -33.23 8.78
C MET A 246 -5.84 -34.66 8.38
N PRO A 247 -6.70 -35.54 7.84
CA PRO A 247 -6.28 -36.86 7.35
C PRO A 247 -5.17 -36.80 6.29
N ILE A 248 -5.24 -35.82 5.37
CA ILE A 248 -4.24 -35.60 4.33
C ILE A 248 -2.88 -35.26 4.96
N VAL A 249 -2.87 -34.30 5.91
CA VAL A 249 -1.66 -33.92 6.65
C VAL A 249 -1.07 -35.14 7.37
N MET A 250 -1.89 -35.93 8.05
CA MET A 250 -1.42 -37.13 8.76
C MET A 250 -0.82 -38.18 7.81
N HIS A 251 -1.45 -38.42 6.66
CA HIS A 251 -0.98 -39.39 5.68
C HIS A 251 0.38 -38.98 5.09
N ARG A 252 0.52 -37.73 4.67
CA ARG A 252 1.75 -37.22 4.04
C ARG A 252 2.96 -37.24 4.95
N PHE A 253 2.78 -37.02 6.25
CA PHE A 253 3.89 -37.10 7.21
C PHE A 253 4.24 -38.53 7.62
N ARG A 254 3.30 -39.48 7.56
CA ARG A 254 3.59 -40.91 7.80
C ARG A 254 4.57 -41.48 6.78
N ASP A 255 4.43 -41.05 5.52
CA ASP A 255 5.26 -41.52 4.41
C ASP A 255 6.61 -40.78 4.34
N SER A 256 6.90 -39.86 5.28
CA SER A 256 8.12 -39.04 5.30
C SER A 256 8.64 -38.79 6.73
N PRO A 257 9.24 -39.82 7.38
CA PRO A 257 9.70 -39.71 8.77
C PRO A 257 10.89 -38.73 8.96
N PRO A 258 11.07 -38.16 10.17
CA PRO A 258 10.27 -38.39 11.37
C PRO A 258 8.96 -37.60 11.34
N GLU A 259 7.89 -38.23 11.85
CA GLU A 259 6.59 -37.57 11.96
C GLU A 259 6.65 -36.37 12.92
N PRO A 260 6.10 -35.20 12.54
CA PRO A 260 5.91 -34.10 13.47
C PRO A 260 4.90 -34.48 14.54
N ASP A 261 5.02 -33.89 15.73
CA ASP A 261 4.07 -34.15 16.82
C ASP A 261 2.63 -33.74 16.47
N ALA A 262 1.67 -34.18 17.29
CA ALA A 262 0.25 -33.90 17.06
C ALA A 262 -0.07 -32.39 17.01
N SER A 263 0.62 -31.58 17.84
CA SER A 263 0.43 -30.14 17.89
C SER A 263 0.89 -29.44 16.61
N THR A 264 1.98 -29.93 16.03
CA THR A 264 2.58 -29.41 14.80
C THR A 264 1.73 -29.79 13.60
N ARG A 265 1.19 -31.02 13.54
CA ARG A 265 0.20 -31.41 12.52
C ARG A 265 -1.06 -30.54 12.56
N GLN A 266 -1.56 -30.24 13.76
CA GLN A 266 -2.70 -29.36 13.94
C GLN A 266 -2.39 -27.92 13.49
N MET A 267 -1.21 -27.41 13.81
CA MET A 267 -0.75 -26.10 13.31
C MET A 267 -0.70 -26.07 11.78
N ILE A 268 -0.11 -27.08 11.14
CA ILE A 268 -0.05 -27.20 9.67
C ILE A 268 -1.45 -27.19 9.07
N GLN A 269 -2.36 -27.99 9.62
CA GLN A 269 -3.74 -28.05 9.18
C GLN A 269 -4.44 -26.69 9.31
N GLN A 270 -4.30 -26.00 10.43
CA GLN A 270 -4.92 -24.70 10.65
C GLN A 270 -4.37 -23.65 9.68
N LEU A 271 -3.05 -23.60 9.48
CA LEU A 271 -2.41 -22.69 8.54
C LEU A 271 -2.92 -22.92 7.12
N LEU A 272 -2.95 -24.18 6.66
CA LEU A 272 -3.46 -24.52 5.33
C LEU A 272 -4.93 -24.14 5.18
N VAL A 273 -5.78 -24.50 6.15
CA VAL A 273 -7.21 -24.17 6.09
C VAL A 273 -7.43 -22.67 5.99
N ASN A 274 -6.76 -21.89 6.83
CA ASN A 274 -6.90 -20.44 6.80
C ASN A 274 -6.48 -19.85 5.45
N GLU A 275 -5.40 -20.34 4.86
CA GLU A 275 -4.91 -19.85 3.56
C GLU A 275 -5.90 -20.14 2.42
N TYR A 276 -6.45 -21.35 2.35
CA TYR A 276 -7.44 -21.72 1.32
C TYR A 276 -8.76 -20.95 1.50
N LEU A 277 -9.22 -20.78 2.74
CA LEU A 277 -10.45 -20.03 3.01
C LEU A 277 -10.27 -18.55 2.67
N ASN A 278 -9.16 -17.94 3.08
CA ASN A 278 -8.86 -16.53 2.79
C ASN A 278 -8.75 -16.26 1.29
N GLU A 279 -8.14 -17.16 0.52
CA GLU A 279 -8.08 -17.06 -0.94
C GLU A 279 -9.47 -17.17 -1.57
N SER A 280 -10.29 -18.13 -1.11
CA SER A 280 -11.66 -18.32 -1.64
C SER A 280 -12.60 -17.14 -1.38
N GLN A 281 -12.35 -16.39 -0.30
CA GLN A 281 -13.12 -15.22 0.12
C GLN A 281 -12.59 -13.90 -0.45
N GLY A 282 -11.49 -13.93 -1.21
CA GLY A 282 -10.86 -12.74 -1.79
C GLY A 282 -10.15 -11.84 -0.78
N HIS A 283 -9.81 -12.36 0.41
CA HIS A 283 -9.11 -11.60 1.46
C HIS A 283 -7.60 -11.51 1.24
N LEU A 284 -7.06 -12.24 0.25
CA LEU A 284 -5.64 -12.21 -0.13
C LEU A 284 -5.52 -12.00 -1.64
N PRO A 285 -4.51 -11.24 -2.12
CA PRO A 285 -4.25 -11.11 -3.55
C PRO A 285 -3.88 -12.48 -4.14
N PHE A 286 -4.42 -12.76 -5.33
CA PHE A 286 -4.09 -13.94 -6.14
C PHE A 286 -2.62 -13.94 -6.59
#